data_AF-A0A365GXS2-F1
#
_entry.id   AF-A0A365GXS2-F1
#
_cell.length_a   1.000
_cell.length_b   1.000
_cell.length_c   1.000
_cell.angle_alpha   90.00
_cell.angle_beta   90.00
_cell.angle_gamma   90.00
#
_symmetry.space_group_name_H-M   'P 1'
#
loop_
_entity.id
_entity.type
_entity.pdbx_description
1 polymer ?
#
loop_
_entity_poly.entity_id
_entity_poly.type
_entity_poly.pdbx_seq_one_letter_code
_entity_poly.pdbx_strand_id
1 'polypeptide(L)'
;MPVAVRTEPPIGTVVPEEVAQRVTQSFRGGPTTTPAAGPRPSPVPTPLPMAAGHRLLIYKQDPSVAELGIRTVFVQSTILNGPADTRIRTELPGVTPVGRNIDGDFIFPPNSPQFDCAHTFAVVRETLSMYERHNGGRPLPFAWNSGSNTDPITVFPRAGIDANAFYSRTAKALKFFSFTPPGASRPVMTNNSFDVVTHEMAHAILDGIKPGWIGTVDNPPQTGGLHEAFGDLTAIFMTLSQADQAEAFVAATKADLHATSFLPAMGEEFGAAFGLPFGLRNADNDLRLSDVGNEVHDISQVFTGGVYDILADVFAFELSRQRQVKSPTQILMEVASSLCKLLFDAIVASPRTGATYADVVGQLVRKSAERDDPPIYRTCILNRFAVREVVEPPVSLDELMSGNMDMANPHYTGGGDAKRIPEVRPADEKSASLRAVQDRSGCCGTMQMPEFRVVPADRLATRGPLTDEDILAAELAELRESFGKLDQNR
;
A
#
# COMPACT_ATOMS: atom_id res chain seq x y z
N MET A 1 53.21 -22.16 16.82
CA MET A 1 52.41 -22.01 18.06
C MET A 1 51.16 -21.21 17.71
N PRO A 2 50.00 -21.84 17.43
CA PRO A 2 48.77 -21.11 17.21
C PRO A 2 48.08 -20.85 18.55
N VAL A 3 47.71 -19.59 18.80
CA VAL A 3 46.93 -19.16 19.96
C VAL A 3 45.46 -19.49 19.69
N ALA A 4 44.88 -20.33 20.54
CA ALA A 4 43.47 -20.69 20.48
C ALA A 4 42.60 -19.52 20.99
N VAL A 5 41.73 -19.00 20.13
CA VAL A 5 40.65 -18.10 20.52
C VAL A 5 39.46 -18.97 20.97
N ARG A 6 39.15 -18.94 22.27
CA ARG A 6 37.91 -19.51 22.81
C ARG A 6 36.78 -18.53 22.56
N THR A 7 35.76 -18.95 21.83
CA THR A 7 34.48 -18.24 21.71
C THR A 7 33.58 -18.64 22.89
N GLU A 8 33.31 -17.71 23.80
CA GLU A 8 32.23 -17.85 24.78
C GLU A 8 30.87 -17.52 24.12
N PRO A 9 29.76 -18.16 24.54
CA PRO A 9 28.43 -17.89 23.98
C PRO A 9 27.87 -16.55 24.49
N PRO A 10 26.93 -15.92 23.76
CA PRO A 10 26.32 -14.68 24.19
C PRO A 10 25.49 -14.92 25.46
N ILE A 11 25.75 -14.10 26.49
CA ILE A 11 24.98 -14.06 27.73
C ILE A 11 23.58 -13.53 27.36
N GLY A 12 22.65 -14.44 27.11
CA GLY A 12 21.23 -14.11 27.12
C GLY A 12 20.85 -13.63 28.51
N THR A 13 20.26 -12.44 28.60
CA THR A 13 19.67 -11.93 29.84
C THR A 13 18.43 -12.78 30.16
N VAL A 14 18.65 -13.89 30.85
CA VAL A 14 17.57 -14.70 31.44
C VAL A 14 16.99 -13.87 32.58
N VAL A 15 15.75 -13.40 32.43
CA VAL A 15 15.00 -12.80 33.53
C VAL A 15 14.74 -13.91 34.56
N PRO A 16 15.28 -13.82 35.79
CA PRO A 16 15.07 -14.87 36.79
C PRO A 16 13.59 -14.97 37.16
N GLU A 17 13.08 -16.20 37.26
CA GLU A 17 11.68 -16.54 37.56
C GLU A 17 11.17 -15.93 38.89
N GLU A 18 12.09 -15.57 39.79
CA GLU A 18 11.82 -14.88 41.05
C GLU A 18 11.36 -13.41 40.89
N VAL A 19 11.68 -12.74 39.77
CA VAL A 19 11.22 -11.36 39.51
C VAL A 19 9.77 -11.35 39.00
N ALA A 20 9.37 -12.37 38.23
CA ALA A 20 7.99 -12.52 37.75
C ALA A 20 7.00 -12.83 38.89
N GLN A 21 7.42 -13.58 39.91
CA GLN A 21 6.57 -13.97 41.04
C GLN A 21 6.38 -12.85 42.08
N ARG A 22 7.29 -11.87 42.17
CA ARG A 22 7.13 -10.73 43.11
C ARG A 22 6.08 -9.72 42.67
N VAL A 23 5.77 -9.62 41.37
CA VAL A 23 4.74 -8.71 40.85
C VAL A 23 3.32 -9.24 41.14
N THR A 24 3.16 -10.55 41.35
CA THR A 24 1.84 -11.18 41.58
C THR A 24 1.42 -11.20 43.06
N GLN A 25 2.33 -10.99 44.02
CA GLN A 25 2.03 -11.12 45.45
C GLN A 25 1.79 -9.79 46.20
N SER A 26 2.04 -8.62 45.60
CA SER A 26 1.77 -7.33 46.25
C SER A 26 0.30 -6.88 46.24
N PHE A 27 -0.63 -7.71 45.76
CA PHE A 27 -2.06 -7.39 45.69
C PHE A 27 -2.98 -8.24 46.57
N ARG A 28 -2.49 -8.90 47.63
CA ARG A 28 -3.37 -9.57 48.61
C ARG A 28 -2.87 -9.46 50.04
N GLY A 29 -3.62 -8.73 50.87
CA GLY A 29 -3.73 -8.99 52.31
C GLY A 29 -3.20 -7.88 53.23
N GLY A 30 -4.01 -6.84 53.45
CA GLY A 30 -3.93 -6.01 54.66
C GLY A 30 -5.06 -6.37 55.64
N PRO A 31 -4.88 -6.21 56.96
CA PRO A 31 -5.83 -6.66 57.97
C PRO A 31 -7.13 -5.85 57.96
N THR A 32 -8.25 -6.54 58.21
CA THR A 32 -9.61 -6.02 58.30
C THR A 32 -9.77 -5.00 59.42
N THR A 33 -9.90 -3.73 59.06
CA THR A 33 -10.47 -2.67 59.89
C THR A 33 -11.96 -2.52 59.62
N THR A 34 -12.75 -2.28 60.68
CA THR A 34 -14.20 -2.05 60.65
C THR A 34 -14.61 -1.01 59.59
N PRO A 35 -15.68 -1.21 58.80
CA PRO A 35 -16.01 -0.28 57.73
C PRO A 35 -16.53 1.03 58.32
N ALA A 36 -15.78 2.12 58.12
CA ALA A 36 -16.35 3.46 58.18
C ALA A 36 -17.41 3.60 57.08
N ALA A 37 -18.49 4.34 57.34
CA ALA A 37 -19.53 4.59 56.36
C ALA A 37 -18.91 5.15 55.07
N GLY A 38 -18.94 4.34 54.01
CA GLY A 38 -18.33 4.70 52.73
C GLY A 38 -18.95 5.97 52.18
N PRO A 39 -18.18 6.83 51.50
CA PRO A 39 -18.74 7.96 50.77
C PRO A 39 -19.82 7.46 49.83
N ARG A 40 -20.98 8.13 49.80
CA ARG A 40 -22.07 7.81 48.87
C ARG A 40 -21.46 7.71 47.47
N PRO A 41 -21.68 6.62 46.72
CA PRO A 41 -21.15 6.52 45.36
C PRO A 41 -21.75 7.68 44.57
N SER A 42 -20.90 8.63 44.16
CA SER A 42 -21.26 9.59 43.13
C SER A 42 -21.69 8.79 41.91
N PRO A 43 -22.77 9.19 41.21
CA PRO A 43 -23.13 8.55 39.94
C PRO A 43 -21.93 8.69 39.01
N VAL A 44 -21.17 7.61 38.86
CA VAL A 44 -20.10 7.51 37.88
C VAL A 44 -20.79 7.54 36.52
N PRO A 45 -20.39 8.43 35.59
CA PRO A 45 -20.92 8.41 34.24
C PRO A 45 -20.82 6.98 33.69
N THR A 46 -21.91 6.47 33.13
CA THR A 46 -21.90 5.17 32.45
C THR A 46 -20.75 5.17 31.45
N PRO A 47 -19.79 4.21 31.51
CA PRO A 47 -18.71 4.14 30.56
C PRO A 47 -19.31 4.15 29.15
N LEU A 48 -18.71 4.91 28.24
CA LEU A 48 -19.08 4.84 26.83
C LEU A 48 -19.02 3.36 26.40
N PRO A 49 -20.05 2.82 25.72
CA PRO A 49 -20.04 1.43 25.32
C PRO A 49 -18.76 1.14 24.53
N MET A 50 -18.02 0.11 24.94
CA MET A 50 -16.83 -0.32 24.21
C MET A 50 -17.21 -0.65 22.78
N ALA A 51 -16.45 -0.13 21.82
CA ALA A 51 -16.65 -0.48 20.43
C ALA A 51 -16.45 -1.99 20.25
N ALA A 52 -17.39 -2.64 19.58
CA ALA A 52 -17.28 -4.04 19.21
C ALA A 52 -16.09 -4.24 18.25
N GLY A 53 -15.43 -5.38 18.35
CA GLY A 53 -14.34 -5.76 17.46
C GLY A 53 -13.92 -7.19 17.68
N HIS A 54 -12.99 -7.66 16.85
CA HIS A 54 -12.50 -9.02 16.87
C HIS A 54 -10.98 -9.04 16.78
N ARG A 55 -10.36 -10.03 17.42
CA ARG A 55 -8.95 -10.34 17.29
C ARG A 55 -8.74 -11.28 16.12
N LEU A 56 -7.75 -11.00 15.28
CA LEU A 56 -7.32 -11.84 14.17
C LEU A 56 -5.82 -12.04 14.23
N LEU A 57 -5.35 -13.21 13.81
CA LEU A 57 -3.92 -13.51 13.72
C LEU A 57 -3.43 -13.22 12.30
N ILE A 58 -2.34 -12.46 12.15
CA ILE A 58 -1.77 -12.08 10.85
C ILE A 58 -0.26 -12.30 10.80
N TYR A 59 0.27 -12.65 9.62
CA TYR A 59 1.68 -12.41 9.32
C TYR A 59 1.95 -10.90 9.35
N LYS A 60 3.08 -10.50 9.94
CA LYS A 60 3.47 -9.08 9.99
C LYS A 60 3.96 -8.59 8.63
N GLN A 61 4.73 -9.44 7.94
CA GLN A 61 5.28 -9.23 6.61
C GLN A 61 5.24 -10.56 5.83
N ASP A 62 5.84 -10.63 4.65
CA ASP A 62 6.15 -11.89 3.96
C ASP A 62 6.73 -12.95 4.93
N PRO A 63 6.25 -14.22 4.89
CA PRO A 63 6.70 -15.27 5.80
C PRO A 63 8.20 -15.59 5.76
N SER A 64 8.91 -15.19 4.69
CA SER A 64 10.36 -15.32 4.58
C SER A 64 11.12 -14.31 5.45
N VAL A 65 10.49 -13.19 5.84
CA VAL A 65 11.00 -12.23 6.85
C VAL A 65 10.69 -12.74 8.25
N ALA A 66 11.27 -13.90 8.56
CA ALA A 66 10.87 -14.73 9.69
C ALA A 66 11.05 -14.04 11.06
N GLU A 67 11.97 -13.10 11.21
CA GLU A 67 12.19 -12.37 12.46
C GLU A 67 10.99 -11.53 12.92
N LEU A 68 10.13 -11.08 11.99
CA LEU A 68 8.95 -10.29 12.33
C LEU A 68 7.84 -11.20 12.88
N GLY A 69 7.67 -12.37 12.26
CA GLY A 69 6.74 -13.40 12.68
C GLY A 69 5.26 -13.01 12.51
N ILE A 70 4.45 -13.40 13.49
CA ILE A 70 2.99 -13.30 13.46
C ILE A 70 2.54 -12.48 14.66
N ARG A 71 1.47 -11.69 14.50
CA ARG A 71 0.84 -10.97 15.61
C ARG A 71 -0.67 -11.09 15.60
N THR A 72 -1.25 -10.80 16.76
CA THR A 72 -2.68 -10.54 16.87
C THR A 72 -2.95 -9.06 16.59
N VAL A 73 -3.90 -8.79 15.70
CA VAL A 73 -4.47 -7.45 15.48
C VAL A 73 -5.90 -7.38 16.01
N PHE A 74 -6.32 -6.19 16.42
CA PHE A 74 -7.69 -5.92 16.83
C PHE A 74 -8.39 -5.06 15.78
N VAL A 75 -9.35 -5.65 15.08
CA VAL A 75 -10.16 -4.94 14.10
C VAL A 75 -11.43 -4.44 14.79
N GLN A 76 -11.53 -3.12 14.92
CA GLN A 76 -12.62 -2.43 15.61
C GLN A 76 -13.86 -2.29 14.70
N SER A 77 -14.36 -3.42 14.20
CA SER A 77 -15.60 -3.51 13.44
C SER A 77 -16.28 -4.85 13.70
N THR A 78 -17.59 -4.90 13.49
CA THR A 78 -18.33 -6.17 13.52
C THR A 78 -17.95 -7.01 12.30
N ILE A 79 -17.47 -8.23 12.54
CA ILE A 79 -17.10 -9.20 11.51
C ILE A 79 -18.02 -10.41 11.63
N LEU A 80 -18.57 -10.90 10.53
CA LEU A 80 -19.42 -12.10 10.40
C LEU A 80 -18.57 -13.35 10.17
N ASN A 81 -19.13 -14.55 10.36
CA ASN A 81 -18.44 -15.81 10.04
C ASN A 81 -18.17 -15.91 8.53
N GLY A 82 -17.07 -16.60 8.17
CA GLY A 82 -16.46 -16.50 6.85
C GLY A 82 -15.96 -15.08 6.65
N PRO A 83 -14.90 -14.68 7.41
CA PRO A 83 -14.70 -13.32 7.90
C PRO A 83 -15.12 -12.31 6.83
N ALA A 84 -16.20 -11.60 7.15
CA ALA A 84 -16.92 -10.75 6.22
C ALA A 84 -17.58 -9.59 6.96
N ASP A 85 -17.83 -8.51 6.24
CA ASP A 85 -18.66 -7.41 6.68
C ASP A 85 -19.35 -6.75 5.47
N THR A 86 -19.79 -5.51 5.61
CA THR A 86 -20.51 -4.77 4.56
C THR A 86 -19.68 -4.45 3.32
N ARG A 87 -18.35 -4.57 3.39
CA ARG A 87 -17.42 -4.16 2.32
C ARG A 87 -16.55 -5.30 1.81
N ILE A 88 -16.29 -6.32 2.61
CA ILE A 88 -15.41 -7.44 2.27
C ILE A 88 -16.12 -8.75 2.58
N ARG A 89 -16.01 -9.73 1.69
CA ARG A 89 -16.41 -11.12 1.93
C ARG A 89 -15.25 -12.05 1.64
N THR A 90 -15.02 -13.04 2.49
CA THR A 90 -14.03 -14.09 2.22
C THR A 90 -14.70 -15.35 1.71
N GLU A 91 -14.18 -15.93 0.63
CA GLU A 91 -14.65 -17.19 0.05
C GLU A 91 -13.50 -18.17 -0.16
N LEU A 92 -13.63 -19.36 0.44
CA LEU A 92 -12.70 -20.47 0.26
C LEU A 92 -13.51 -21.78 0.23
N PRO A 93 -13.67 -22.42 -0.95
CA PRO A 93 -14.45 -23.63 -1.09
C PRO A 93 -14.06 -24.73 -0.09
N GLY A 94 -15.06 -25.30 0.59
CA GLY A 94 -14.85 -26.33 1.61
C GLY A 94 -14.36 -25.83 2.98
N VAL A 95 -14.08 -24.53 3.13
CA VAL A 95 -13.56 -23.94 4.38
C VAL A 95 -14.48 -22.83 4.92
N THR A 96 -14.97 -21.94 4.06
CA THR A 96 -15.92 -20.89 4.47
C THR A 96 -17.35 -21.45 4.63
N PRO A 97 -18.13 -21.01 5.63
CA PRO A 97 -17.83 -19.93 6.55
C PRO A 97 -16.90 -20.35 7.71
N VAL A 98 -15.78 -19.64 7.86
CA VAL A 98 -14.86 -19.78 8.99
C VAL A 98 -15.51 -19.16 10.23
N GLY A 99 -15.77 -19.97 11.25
CA GLY A 99 -16.45 -19.52 12.48
C GLY A 99 -15.52 -18.82 13.47
N ARG A 100 -16.03 -17.80 14.16
CA ARG A 100 -15.38 -17.25 15.37
C ARG A 100 -15.25 -18.30 16.47
N ASN A 101 -14.24 -18.16 17.32
CA ASN A 101 -14.11 -18.94 18.55
C ASN A 101 -15.10 -18.45 19.64
N ILE A 102 -15.05 -19.05 20.84
CA ILE A 102 -15.95 -18.71 21.96
C ILE A 102 -15.82 -17.26 22.46
N ASP A 103 -14.64 -16.65 22.29
CA ASP A 103 -14.37 -15.24 22.63
C ASP A 103 -14.85 -14.29 21.52
N GLY A 104 -15.34 -14.83 20.40
CA GLY A 104 -15.73 -14.05 19.23
C GLY A 104 -14.57 -13.74 18.29
N ASP A 105 -13.43 -14.40 18.38
CA ASP A 105 -12.22 -14.06 17.62
C ASP A 105 -11.90 -15.06 16.50
N PHE A 106 -11.05 -14.64 15.55
CA PHE A 106 -10.54 -15.45 14.44
C PHE A 106 -9.07 -15.81 14.65
N ILE A 107 -8.80 -16.66 15.64
CA ILE A 107 -7.45 -17.12 15.98
C ILE A 107 -7.31 -18.58 15.54
N PHE A 108 -6.46 -18.83 14.54
CA PHE A 108 -6.24 -20.14 13.95
C PHE A 108 -4.74 -20.46 13.84
N PRO A 109 -4.36 -21.75 13.80
CA PRO A 109 -2.97 -22.13 13.53
C PRO A 109 -2.47 -21.52 12.21
N PRO A 110 -1.28 -20.89 12.18
CA PRO A 110 -0.68 -20.38 10.94
C PRO A 110 -0.63 -21.43 9.84
N ASN A 111 -0.80 -21.00 8.59
CA ASN A 111 -0.84 -21.86 7.39
C ASN A 111 -2.04 -22.81 7.29
N SER A 112 -2.99 -22.76 8.23
CA SER A 112 -4.27 -23.44 8.07
C SER A 112 -5.18 -22.68 7.09
N PRO A 113 -6.08 -23.36 6.36
CA PRO A 113 -7.03 -22.68 5.49
C PRO A 113 -7.92 -21.63 6.21
N GLN A 114 -8.22 -21.86 7.49
CA GLN A 114 -8.96 -20.91 8.33
C GLN A 114 -8.13 -19.67 8.67
N PHE A 115 -6.83 -19.86 8.95
CA PHE A 115 -5.89 -18.76 9.13
C PHE A 115 -5.80 -17.92 7.86
N ASP A 116 -5.65 -18.53 6.69
CA ASP A 116 -5.55 -17.79 5.42
C ASP A 116 -6.79 -16.91 5.18
N CYS A 117 -8.00 -17.41 5.49
CA CYS A 117 -9.21 -16.62 5.46
C CYS A 117 -9.17 -15.42 6.42
N ALA A 118 -8.78 -15.65 7.68
CA ALA A 118 -8.75 -14.60 8.70
C ALA A 118 -7.66 -13.56 8.45
N HIS A 119 -6.46 -14.01 8.08
CA HIS A 119 -5.30 -13.18 7.78
C HIS A 119 -5.56 -12.28 6.58
N THR A 120 -5.96 -12.87 5.45
CA THR A 120 -6.18 -12.10 4.21
C THR A 120 -7.31 -11.08 4.42
N PHE A 121 -8.40 -11.45 5.10
CA PHE A 121 -9.45 -10.51 5.46
C PHE A 121 -8.94 -9.33 6.30
N ALA A 122 -8.14 -9.61 7.33
CA ALA A 122 -7.61 -8.58 8.22
C ALA A 122 -6.74 -7.57 7.46
N VAL A 123 -5.81 -8.05 6.62
CA VAL A 123 -4.91 -7.18 5.85
C VAL A 123 -5.68 -6.32 4.84
N VAL A 124 -6.66 -6.91 4.12
CA VAL A 124 -7.53 -6.17 3.19
C VAL A 124 -8.35 -5.10 3.94
N ARG A 125 -8.91 -5.45 5.11
CA ARG A 125 -9.66 -4.52 5.96
C ARG A 125 -8.79 -3.38 6.47
N GLU A 126 -7.60 -3.67 7.00
CA GLU A 126 -6.68 -2.65 7.51
C GLU A 126 -6.21 -1.70 6.40
N THR A 127 -5.92 -2.24 5.21
CA THR A 127 -5.55 -1.44 4.02
C THR A 127 -6.69 -0.49 3.62
N LEU A 128 -7.94 -0.99 3.54
CA LEU A 128 -9.11 -0.15 3.25
C LEU A 128 -9.30 0.93 4.33
N SER A 129 -9.21 0.55 5.61
CA SER A 129 -9.36 1.47 6.73
C SER A 129 -8.26 2.54 6.78
N MET A 130 -7.03 2.23 6.37
CA MET A 130 -5.95 3.23 6.25
C MET A 130 -6.35 4.34 5.28
N TYR A 131 -6.81 4.00 4.08
CA TYR A 131 -7.21 5.01 3.10
C TYR A 131 -8.54 5.70 3.45
N GLU A 132 -9.49 5.03 4.09
CA GLU A 132 -10.70 5.69 4.60
C GLU A 132 -10.37 6.72 5.70
N ARG A 133 -9.37 6.46 6.57
CA ARG A 133 -8.82 7.47 7.48
C ARG A 133 -8.22 8.65 6.72
N HIS A 134 -7.41 8.40 5.69
CA HIS A 134 -6.87 9.46 4.83
C HIS A 134 -7.96 10.20 4.03
N ASN A 135 -9.13 9.60 3.81
CA ASN A 135 -10.31 10.24 3.22
C ASN A 135 -11.22 10.96 4.25
N GLY A 136 -10.69 11.26 5.44
CA GLY A 136 -11.44 11.95 6.50
C GLY A 136 -12.48 11.07 7.19
N GLY A 137 -12.25 9.76 7.23
CA GLY A 137 -13.16 8.77 7.81
C GLY A 137 -14.35 8.39 6.91
N ARG A 138 -14.36 8.86 5.66
CA ARG A 138 -15.44 8.56 4.71
C ARG A 138 -15.15 7.28 3.92
N PRO A 139 -16.15 6.41 3.73
CA PRO A 139 -16.00 5.21 2.92
C PRO A 139 -15.52 5.50 1.50
N LEU A 140 -14.60 4.69 0.99
CA LEU A 140 -14.16 4.75 -0.40
C LEU A 140 -15.00 3.80 -1.26
N PRO A 141 -15.49 4.19 -2.44
CA PRO A 141 -16.22 3.28 -3.32
C PRO A 141 -15.25 2.32 -4.02
N PHE A 142 -15.71 1.12 -4.38
CA PHE A 142 -15.10 0.34 -5.45
C PHE A 142 -15.62 0.82 -6.82
N ALA A 143 -14.93 0.52 -7.91
CA ALA A 143 -15.30 1.01 -9.25
C ALA A 143 -16.73 0.61 -9.67
N TRP A 144 -17.21 -0.56 -9.23
CA TRP A 144 -18.58 -1.03 -9.48
C TRP A 144 -19.63 -0.42 -8.56
N ASN A 145 -19.24 0.27 -7.48
CA ASN A 145 -20.21 0.91 -6.59
C ASN A 145 -20.73 2.21 -7.23
N SER A 146 -22.04 2.23 -7.50
CA SER A 146 -22.75 3.36 -8.08
C SER A 146 -24.21 3.34 -7.66
N GLY A 147 -24.77 4.50 -7.27
CA GLY A 147 -26.18 4.58 -6.84
C GLY A 147 -26.46 3.67 -5.65
N SER A 148 -27.35 2.69 -5.82
CA SER A 148 -27.72 1.70 -4.79
C SER A 148 -26.81 0.47 -4.76
N ASN A 149 -25.86 0.31 -5.68
CA ASN A 149 -24.95 -0.83 -5.67
C ASN A 149 -23.86 -0.65 -4.60
N THR A 150 -24.00 -1.39 -3.50
CA THR A 150 -23.04 -1.44 -2.40
C THR A 150 -22.38 -2.81 -2.27
N ASP A 151 -22.27 -3.56 -3.38
CA ASP A 151 -21.69 -4.91 -3.36
C ASP A 151 -20.26 -4.89 -2.76
N PRO A 152 -19.94 -5.83 -1.87
CA PRO A 152 -18.60 -5.96 -1.31
C PRO A 152 -17.61 -6.52 -2.34
N ILE A 153 -16.31 -6.42 -2.04
CA ILE A 153 -15.28 -7.18 -2.73
C ILE A 153 -15.19 -8.59 -2.16
N THR A 154 -15.06 -9.61 -3.02
CA THR A 154 -14.83 -10.99 -2.61
C THR A 154 -13.34 -11.32 -2.60
N VAL A 155 -12.84 -11.82 -1.48
CA VAL A 155 -11.46 -12.23 -1.29
C VAL A 155 -11.39 -13.74 -1.38
N PHE A 156 -10.59 -14.25 -2.32
CA PHE A 156 -10.28 -15.67 -2.48
C PHE A 156 -8.84 -15.93 -2.04
N PRO A 157 -8.59 -16.31 -0.77
CA PRO A 157 -7.23 -16.56 -0.27
C PRO A 157 -6.51 -17.69 -1.01
N ARG A 158 -7.27 -18.63 -1.59
CA ARG A 158 -6.74 -19.71 -2.44
C ARG A 158 -7.62 -19.89 -3.67
N ALA A 159 -7.42 -19.03 -4.67
CA ALA A 159 -8.14 -19.01 -5.94
C ALA A 159 -7.70 -20.13 -6.90
N GLY A 160 -6.51 -20.69 -6.72
CA GLY A 160 -5.99 -21.77 -7.56
C GLY A 160 -4.50 -22.03 -7.37
N ILE A 161 -3.91 -22.73 -8.35
CA ILE A 161 -2.47 -22.98 -8.43
C ILE A 161 -1.92 -22.18 -9.60
N ASP A 162 -1.16 -21.14 -9.30
CA ASP A 162 -0.47 -20.26 -10.24
C ASP A 162 0.56 -19.42 -9.48
N ALA A 163 1.60 -18.94 -10.17
CA ALA A 163 2.54 -17.97 -9.59
C ALA A 163 1.98 -16.56 -9.75
N ASN A 164 0.92 -16.25 -9.00
CA ASN A 164 0.17 -15.02 -9.22
C ASN A 164 -0.66 -14.55 -8.00
N ALA A 165 -1.07 -13.28 -8.02
CA ALA A 165 -2.11 -12.68 -7.20
C ALA A 165 -2.69 -11.50 -8.00
N PHE A 166 -4.01 -11.28 -8.00
CA PHE A 166 -4.56 -10.13 -8.71
C PHE A 166 -5.91 -9.64 -8.20
N TYR A 167 -6.14 -8.34 -8.32
CA TYR A 167 -7.45 -7.69 -8.30
C TYR A 167 -8.18 -7.85 -9.64
N SER A 168 -9.50 -8.07 -9.61
CA SER A 168 -10.37 -8.06 -10.79
C SER A 168 -11.62 -7.22 -10.55
N ARG A 169 -11.78 -6.14 -11.34
CA ARG A 169 -12.97 -5.28 -11.33
C ARG A 169 -14.24 -6.06 -11.68
N THR A 170 -14.23 -6.77 -12.81
CA THR A 170 -15.40 -7.46 -13.37
C THR A 170 -15.86 -8.60 -12.47
N ALA A 171 -14.93 -9.36 -11.88
CA ALA A 171 -15.24 -10.39 -10.90
C ALA A 171 -15.50 -9.85 -9.48
N LYS A 172 -15.30 -8.53 -9.25
CA LYS A 172 -15.38 -7.88 -7.93
C LYS A 172 -14.54 -8.60 -6.88
N ALA A 173 -13.31 -8.99 -7.22
CA ALA A 173 -12.56 -9.95 -6.44
C ALA A 173 -11.07 -9.64 -6.28
N LEU A 174 -10.50 -10.08 -5.17
CA LEU A 174 -9.07 -10.32 -4.99
C LEU A 174 -8.82 -11.82 -5.07
N LYS A 175 -7.84 -12.26 -5.85
CA LYS A 175 -7.52 -13.66 -6.06
C LYS A 175 -6.06 -13.92 -5.76
N PHE A 176 -5.80 -14.79 -4.79
CA PHE A 176 -4.46 -15.20 -4.42
C PHE A 176 -4.25 -16.67 -4.77
N PHE A 177 -3.06 -17.01 -5.21
CA PHE A 177 -2.74 -18.34 -5.72
C PHE A 177 -1.58 -18.95 -4.93
N SER A 178 -1.28 -20.20 -5.25
CA SER A 178 -0.15 -20.91 -4.69
C SER A 178 0.65 -21.58 -5.79
N PHE A 179 1.96 -21.69 -5.59
CA PHE A 179 2.83 -22.40 -6.49
C PHE A 179 3.98 -23.03 -5.71
N THR A 180 4.56 -24.11 -6.25
CA THR A 180 5.70 -24.78 -5.61
C THR A 180 6.93 -24.59 -6.49
N PRO A 181 7.91 -23.77 -6.06
CA PRO A 181 9.15 -23.60 -6.80
C PRO A 181 9.91 -24.94 -6.93
N PRO A 182 10.65 -25.17 -8.03
CA PRO A 182 11.43 -26.40 -8.18
C PRO A 182 12.36 -26.62 -6.97
N GLY A 183 12.25 -27.78 -6.34
CA GLY A 183 13.07 -28.15 -5.17
C GLY A 183 12.57 -27.63 -3.81
N ALA A 184 11.48 -26.85 -3.78
CA ALA A 184 10.85 -26.43 -2.53
C ALA A 184 10.02 -27.54 -1.89
N SER A 185 10.04 -27.65 -0.56
CA SER A 185 9.26 -28.63 0.20
C SER A 185 7.85 -28.15 0.56
N ARG A 186 7.57 -26.87 0.38
CA ARG A 186 6.27 -26.23 0.67
C ARG A 186 5.89 -25.27 -0.46
N PRO A 187 4.61 -25.12 -0.78
CA PRO A 187 4.16 -24.09 -1.71
C PRO A 187 4.39 -22.69 -1.11
N VAL A 188 4.68 -21.74 -1.98
CA VAL A 188 4.52 -20.31 -1.73
C VAL A 188 3.03 -20.00 -1.84
N MET A 189 2.49 -19.31 -0.84
CA MET A 189 1.08 -18.91 -0.76
C MET A 189 1.03 -17.39 -0.85
N THR A 190 0.59 -16.82 -1.98
CA THR A 190 0.67 -15.36 -2.19
C THR A 190 -0.22 -14.56 -1.23
N ASN A 191 -1.26 -15.19 -0.66
CA ASN A 191 -2.11 -14.61 0.37
C ASN A 191 -1.44 -14.49 1.75
N ASN A 192 -0.30 -15.15 1.98
CA ASN A 192 0.42 -15.06 3.25
C ASN A 192 1.35 -13.83 3.30
N SER A 193 1.64 -13.23 2.15
CA SER A 193 2.48 -12.04 2.08
C SER A 193 1.64 -10.80 2.38
N PHE A 194 1.99 -10.11 3.47
CA PHE A 194 1.27 -8.91 3.92
C PHE A 194 1.27 -7.84 2.83
N ASP A 195 2.42 -7.59 2.21
CA ASP A 195 2.62 -6.61 1.16
C ASP A 195 1.91 -6.97 -0.15
N VAL A 196 1.91 -8.23 -0.59
CA VAL A 196 1.15 -8.68 -1.78
C VAL A 196 -0.35 -8.51 -1.55
N VAL A 197 -0.87 -8.91 -0.38
CA VAL A 197 -2.30 -8.72 -0.07
C VAL A 197 -2.68 -7.24 -0.05
N THR A 198 -1.80 -6.40 0.50
CA THR A 198 -1.98 -4.95 0.51
C THR A 198 -1.90 -4.36 -0.90
N HIS A 199 -0.95 -4.79 -1.73
CA HIS A 199 -0.78 -4.36 -3.13
C HIS A 199 -2.06 -4.64 -3.94
N GLU A 200 -2.61 -5.85 -3.83
CA GLU A 200 -3.84 -6.21 -4.55
C GLU A 200 -5.06 -5.40 -4.08
N MET A 201 -5.17 -5.16 -2.77
CA MET A 201 -6.22 -4.29 -2.26
C MET A 201 -6.03 -2.84 -2.71
N ALA A 202 -4.79 -2.37 -2.87
CA ALA A 202 -4.48 -1.04 -3.36
C ALA A 202 -4.98 -0.85 -4.80
N HIS A 203 -4.86 -1.84 -5.68
CA HIS A 203 -5.49 -1.79 -7.00
C HIS A 203 -7.00 -1.54 -6.89
N ALA A 204 -7.71 -2.29 -6.03
CA ALA A 204 -9.16 -2.10 -5.84
C ALA A 204 -9.52 -0.69 -5.33
N ILE A 205 -8.68 -0.13 -4.45
CA ILE A 205 -8.85 1.23 -3.91
C ILE A 205 -8.60 2.27 -5.00
N LEU A 206 -7.48 2.16 -5.71
CA LEU A 206 -7.13 3.06 -6.80
C LEU A 206 -8.20 3.04 -7.88
N ASP A 207 -8.68 1.86 -8.23
CA ASP A 207 -9.72 1.66 -9.21
C ASP A 207 -11.04 2.33 -8.78
N GLY A 208 -11.33 2.36 -7.49
CA GLY A 208 -12.46 3.09 -6.92
C GLY A 208 -12.35 4.62 -7.03
N ILE A 209 -11.16 5.18 -6.82
CA ILE A 209 -10.91 6.64 -6.83
C ILE A 209 -10.60 7.19 -8.23
N LYS A 210 -9.90 6.41 -9.06
CA LYS A 210 -9.50 6.68 -10.44
C LYS A 210 -9.82 5.50 -11.37
N PRO A 211 -11.11 5.21 -11.59
CA PRO A 211 -11.50 4.06 -12.44
C PRO A 211 -10.97 4.14 -13.88
N GLY A 212 -10.65 5.33 -14.39
CA GLY A 212 -10.13 5.51 -15.74
C GLY A 212 -8.70 5.00 -15.94
N TRP A 213 -7.93 4.80 -14.86
CA TRP A 213 -6.50 4.51 -14.95
C TRP A 213 -6.18 3.03 -15.27
N ILE A 214 -7.14 2.12 -15.11
CA ILE A 214 -6.94 0.69 -15.37
C ILE A 214 -6.86 0.34 -16.86
N GLY A 215 -7.41 1.18 -17.75
CA GLY A 215 -7.46 0.94 -19.20
C GLY A 215 -6.17 1.28 -19.93
N THR A 216 -5.97 0.76 -21.14
CA THR A 216 -4.90 1.19 -22.06
C THR A 216 -5.37 2.20 -23.11
N VAL A 217 -6.67 2.18 -23.45
CA VAL A 217 -7.23 3.08 -24.47
C VAL A 217 -7.16 4.51 -23.94
N ASP A 218 -6.52 5.40 -24.70
CA ASP A 218 -6.31 6.82 -24.37
C ASP A 218 -5.44 7.11 -23.14
N ASN A 219 -4.82 6.08 -22.54
CA ASN A 219 -3.91 6.23 -21.40
C ASN A 219 -2.45 6.06 -21.84
N PRO A 220 -1.53 6.96 -21.45
CA PRO A 220 -0.09 6.77 -21.65
C PRO A 220 0.47 5.64 -20.76
N PRO A 221 1.64 5.07 -21.08
CA PRO A 221 2.31 4.06 -20.26
C PRO A 221 2.55 4.48 -18.80
N GLN A 222 2.72 5.78 -18.55
CA GLN A 222 2.83 6.28 -17.18
C GLN A 222 1.54 6.07 -16.35
N THR A 223 0.35 6.03 -16.95
CA THR A 223 -0.89 5.78 -16.20
C THR A 223 -0.95 4.36 -15.65
N GLY A 224 -0.52 3.35 -16.42
CA GLY A 224 -0.41 1.99 -15.90
C GLY A 224 0.74 1.86 -14.90
N GLY A 225 1.85 2.57 -15.13
CA GLY A 225 2.93 2.69 -14.14
C GLY A 225 2.48 3.30 -12.81
N LEU A 226 1.61 4.31 -12.81
CA LEU A 226 1.00 4.86 -11.59
C LEU A 226 0.12 3.82 -10.89
N HIS A 227 -0.53 2.94 -11.64
CA HIS A 227 -1.39 1.90 -11.09
C HIS A 227 -0.60 0.87 -10.27
N GLU A 228 0.52 0.39 -10.81
CA GLU A 228 1.44 -0.52 -10.12
C GLU A 228 2.20 0.19 -8.98
N ALA A 229 2.66 1.43 -9.21
CA ALA A 229 3.37 2.18 -8.18
C ALA A 229 2.50 2.45 -6.95
N PHE A 230 1.19 2.68 -7.15
CA PHE A 230 0.26 2.80 -6.03
C PHE A 230 0.18 1.52 -5.19
N GLY A 231 0.24 0.35 -5.82
CA GLY A 231 0.28 -0.94 -5.13
C GLY A 231 1.50 -1.06 -4.22
N ASP A 232 2.70 -0.88 -4.78
CA ASP A 232 3.96 -0.97 -4.04
C ASP A 232 4.04 0.08 -2.92
N LEU A 233 3.69 1.33 -3.21
CA LEU A 233 3.70 2.41 -2.21
C LEU A 233 2.68 2.18 -1.10
N THR A 234 1.51 1.61 -1.42
CA THR A 234 0.53 1.24 -0.39
C THR A 234 1.10 0.20 0.56
N ALA A 235 1.79 -0.82 0.04
CA ALA A 235 2.42 -1.84 0.88
C ALA A 235 3.43 -1.22 1.86
N ILE A 236 4.29 -0.31 1.38
CA ILE A 236 5.25 0.42 2.22
C ILE A 236 4.54 1.26 3.29
N PHE A 237 3.55 2.08 2.92
CA PHE A 237 2.83 2.91 3.88
C PHE A 237 2.00 2.09 4.87
N MET A 238 1.43 0.97 4.42
CA MET A 238 0.71 0.05 5.27
C MET A 238 1.64 -0.60 6.29
N THR A 239 2.83 -1.05 5.89
CA THR A 239 3.88 -1.56 6.78
C THR A 239 4.29 -0.50 7.82
N LEU A 240 4.55 0.74 7.40
CA LEU A 240 4.91 1.83 8.31
C LEU A 240 3.76 2.30 9.20
N SER A 241 2.51 1.99 8.86
CA SER A 241 1.37 2.23 9.75
C SER A 241 1.32 1.27 10.94
N GLN A 242 2.10 0.18 10.90
CA GLN A 242 2.17 -0.84 11.94
C GLN A 242 3.34 -0.53 12.87
N ALA A 243 3.04 -0.09 14.10
CA ALA A 243 4.03 0.41 15.05
C ALA A 243 5.18 -0.57 15.34
N ASP A 244 4.87 -1.86 15.42
CA ASP A 244 5.87 -2.89 15.68
C ASP A 244 6.78 -3.16 14.47
N GLN A 245 6.28 -2.97 13.24
CA GLN A 245 7.10 -3.06 12.03
C GLN A 245 7.96 -1.82 11.82
N ALA A 246 7.40 -0.64 12.05
CA ALA A 246 8.15 0.62 12.01
C ALA A 246 9.30 0.59 13.04
N GLU A 247 9.04 0.10 14.26
CA GLU A 247 10.08 -0.08 15.29
C GLU A 247 11.13 -1.11 14.87
N ALA A 248 10.70 -2.27 14.34
CA ALA A 248 11.63 -3.30 13.87
C ALA A 248 12.55 -2.79 12.76
N PHE A 249 11.99 -2.05 11.81
CA PHE A 249 12.75 -1.37 10.76
C PHE A 249 13.78 -0.39 11.36
N VAL A 250 13.33 0.56 12.20
CA VAL A 250 14.21 1.56 12.83
C VAL A 250 15.33 0.90 13.62
N ALA A 251 15.04 -0.15 14.38
CA ALA A 251 16.03 -0.87 15.18
C ALA A 251 17.06 -1.59 14.30
N ALA A 252 16.62 -2.23 13.21
CA ALA A 252 17.48 -2.96 12.28
C ALA A 252 18.38 -2.03 11.46
N THR A 253 17.84 -0.89 10.99
CA THR A 253 18.54 0.03 10.08
C THR A 253 19.20 1.21 10.77
N LYS A 254 18.99 1.37 12.08
CA LYS A 254 19.34 2.59 12.82
C LYS A 254 18.68 3.84 12.22
N ALA A 255 17.42 3.69 11.79
CA ALA A 255 16.62 4.73 11.16
C ALA A 255 17.20 5.23 9.82
N ASP A 256 17.88 4.38 9.06
CA ASP A 256 18.32 4.67 7.70
C ASP A 256 17.40 3.97 6.69
N LEU A 257 16.74 4.75 5.82
CA LEU A 257 15.84 4.21 4.78
C LEU A 257 16.58 3.62 3.58
N HIS A 258 17.86 3.92 3.41
CA HIS A 258 18.68 3.32 2.34
C HIS A 258 19.54 2.16 2.85
N ALA A 259 19.38 1.77 4.11
CA ALA A 259 19.96 0.53 4.61
C ALA A 259 19.13 -0.66 4.13
N THR A 260 19.81 -1.72 3.70
CA THR A 260 19.17 -2.98 3.30
C THR A 260 18.21 -3.47 4.38
N SER A 261 16.94 -3.65 4.02
CA SER A 261 15.86 -4.03 4.93
C SER A 261 14.69 -4.63 4.15
N PHE A 262 13.68 -5.12 4.87
CA PHE A 262 12.44 -5.65 4.29
C PHE A 262 11.52 -4.54 3.75
N LEU A 263 11.66 -3.29 4.22
CA LEU A 263 10.69 -2.23 3.94
C LEU A 263 10.54 -1.90 2.44
N PRO A 264 11.61 -1.74 1.64
CA PRO A 264 11.48 -1.42 0.23
C PRO A 264 11.31 -2.66 -0.67
N ALA A 265 11.49 -3.88 -0.14
CA ALA A 265 11.41 -5.11 -0.91
C ALA A 265 9.96 -5.59 -1.01
N MET A 266 9.48 -5.87 -2.23
CA MET A 266 8.11 -6.32 -2.48
C MET A 266 8.09 -7.82 -2.84
N GLY A 267 7.28 -8.61 -2.14
CA GLY A 267 7.05 -10.03 -2.38
C GLY A 267 8.32 -10.85 -2.27
N GLU A 268 8.98 -10.82 -1.11
CA GLU A 268 10.31 -11.39 -0.86
C GLU A 268 10.35 -12.91 -1.14
N GLU A 269 9.40 -13.69 -0.61
CA GLU A 269 9.33 -15.15 -0.83
C GLU A 269 8.99 -15.46 -2.30
N PHE A 270 8.13 -14.64 -2.89
CA PHE A 270 7.78 -14.75 -4.30
C PHE A 270 9.00 -14.50 -5.18
N GLY A 271 9.72 -13.39 -5.01
CA GLY A 271 10.92 -13.08 -5.77
C GLY A 271 12.02 -14.13 -5.59
N ALA A 272 12.24 -14.58 -4.35
CA ALA A 272 13.21 -15.63 -4.05
C ALA A 272 12.90 -16.94 -4.80
N ALA A 273 11.62 -17.28 -4.99
CA ALA A 273 11.21 -18.43 -5.77
C ALA A 273 11.61 -18.36 -7.25
N PHE A 274 11.86 -17.16 -7.78
CA PHE A 274 12.38 -16.91 -9.13
C PHE A 274 13.88 -16.58 -9.14
N GLY A 275 14.57 -16.74 -8.02
CA GLY A 275 16.00 -16.47 -7.89
C GLY A 275 16.36 -14.99 -7.84
N LEU A 276 15.41 -14.11 -7.51
CA LEU A 276 15.64 -12.68 -7.34
C LEU A 276 16.24 -12.39 -5.95
N PRO A 277 17.14 -11.40 -5.83
CA PRO A 277 17.95 -11.22 -4.63
C PRO A 277 17.25 -10.50 -3.46
N PHE A 278 16.17 -9.76 -3.71
CA PHE A 278 15.45 -8.97 -2.70
C PHE A 278 13.95 -9.28 -2.63
N GLY A 279 13.33 -9.61 -3.76
CA GLY A 279 11.89 -9.68 -3.95
C GLY A 279 11.58 -9.52 -5.44
N LEU A 280 10.31 -9.37 -5.80
CA LEU A 280 9.90 -9.07 -7.17
C LEU A 280 10.39 -7.70 -7.62
N ARG A 281 10.38 -6.72 -6.70
CA ARG A 281 10.82 -5.33 -6.93
C ARG A 281 11.44 -4.75 -5.65
N ASN A 282 12.17 -3.64 -5.82
CA ASN A 282 12.75 -2.89 -4.71
C ASN A 282 12.49 -1.38 -4.90
N ALA A 283 11.81 -0.76 -3.94
CA ALA A 283 11.52 0.67 -3.94
C ALA A 283 12.76 1.55 -3.69
N ASP A 284 13.81 1.01 -3.07
CA ASP A 284 15.09 1.69 -2.90
C ASP A 284 15.94 1.48 -4.17
N ASN A 285 15.70 2.33 -5.18
CA ASN A 285 16.36 2.26 -6.49
C ASN A 285 16.55 3.65 -7.11
N ASP A 286 17.52 3.78 -8.02
CA ASP A 286 17.86 5.02 -8.74
C ASP A 286 17.37 5.04 -10.19
N LEU A 287 16.37 4.21 -10.54
CA LEU A 287 15.91 4.07 -11.93
C LEU A 287 15.33 5.38 -12.46
N ARG A 288 15.72 5.72 -13.69
CA ARG A 288 15.19 6.86 -14.46
C ARG A 288 14.26 6.38 -15.56
N LEU A 289 13.46 7.28 -16.11
CA LEU A 289 12.61 6.95 -17.25
C LEU A 289 13.40 6.43 -18.47
N SER A 290 14.66 6.84 -18.67
CA SER A 290 15.52 6.31 -19.73
C SER A 290 16.09 4.92 -19.46
N ASP A 291 16.04 4.43 -18.22
CA ASP A 291 16.58 3.11 -17.84
C ASP A 291 15.55 1.98 -18.01
N VAL A 292 14.26 2.32 -18.22
CA VAL A 292 13.14 1.38 -18.16
C VAL A 292 12.32 1.36 -19.45
N GLY A 293 11.68 0.21 -19.69
CA GLY A 293 10.72 0.05 -20.76
C GLY A 293 9.34 0.65 -20.44
N ASN A 294 8.36 0.30 -21.27
CA ASN A 294 6.95 0.60 -21.07
C ASN A 294 6.16 -0.60 -20.49
N GLU A 295 6.84 -1.60 -19.93
CA GLU A 295 6.21 -2.63 -19.11
C GLU A 295 5.74 -2.01 -17.80
N VAL A 296 4.50 -2.29 -17.37
CA VAL A 296 3.83 -1.57 -16.27
C VAL A 296 4.59 -1.62 -14.94
N HIS A 297 5.27 -2.72 -14.62
CA HIS A 297 6.06 -2.87 -13.41
C HIS A 297 7.44 -2.24 -13.56
N ASP A 298 8.07 -2.38 -14.74
CA ASP A 298 9.37 -1.77 -14.98
C ASP A 298 9.28 -0.25 -14.85
N ILE A 299 8.30 0.36 -15.53
CA ILE A 299 8.11 1.81 -15.49
C ILE A 299 7.65 2.31 -14.11
N SER A 300 6.85 1.52 -13.38
CA SER A 300 6.36 1.92 -12.06
C SER A 300 7.46 2.11 -11.03
N GLN A 301 8.55 1.34 -11.13
CA GLN A 301 9.68 1.43 -10.20
C GLN A 301 10.32 2.83 -10.15
N VAL A 302 10.28 3.58 -11.27
CA VAL A 302 10.75 4.97 -11.32
C VAL A 302 9.91 5.86 -10.39
N PHE A 303 8.58 5.74 -10.44
CA PHE A 303 7.69 6.54 -9.60
C PHE A 303 7.73 6.06 -8.13
N THR A 304 7.72 4.75 -7.91
CA THR A 304 7.85 4.14 -6.58
C THR A 304 9.15 4.59 -5.89
N GLY A 305 10.28 4.51 -6.57
CA GLY A 305 11.57 4.95 -6.03
C GLY A 305 11.64 6.45 -5.77
N GLY A 306 11.03 7.27 -6.64
CA GLY A 306 10.90 8.70 -6.41
C GLY A 306 10.16 9.03 -5.11
N VAL A 307 9.03 8.37 -4.83
CA VAL A 307 8.28 8.57 -3.58
C VAL A 307 9.00 7.99 -2.37
N TYR A 308 9.71 6.87 -2.53
CA TYR A 308 10.53 6.28 -1.46
C TYR A 308 11.67 7.21 -1.02
N ASP A 309 12.38 7.80 -1.98
CA ASP A 309 13.40 8.81 -1.69
C ASP A 309 12.81 10.05 -1.00
N ILE A 310 11.63 10.50 -1.42
CA ILE A 310 10.93 11.62 -0.76
C ILE A 310 10.59 11.28 0.68
N LEU A 311 10.17 10.03 0.95
CA LEU A 311 9.95 9.54 2.31
C LEU A 311 11.24 9.62 3.14
N ALA A 312 12.36 9.15 2.59
CA ALA A 312 13.67 9.19 3.25
C ALA A 312 14.15 10.63 3.52
N ASP A 313 14.06 11.52 2.55
CA ASP A 313 14.48 12.92 2.68
C ASP A 313 13.65 13.66 3.74
N VAL A 314 12.32 13.53 3.67
CA VAL A 314 11.41 14.18 4.60
C VAL A 314 11.60 13.61 6.01
N PHE A 315 11.80 12.30 6.14
CA PHE A 315 12.08 11.67 7.42
C PHE A 315 13.41 12.15 8.01
N ALA A 316 14.48 12.20 7.23
CA ALA A 316 15.78 12.71 7.68
C ALA A 316 15.68 14.16 8.17
N PHE A 317 14.95 15.01 7.43
CA PHE A 317 14.69 16.38 7.83
C PHE A 317 13.92 16.46 9.15
N GLU A 318 12.81 15.74 9.30
CA GLU A 318 12.01 15.79 10.52
C GLU A 318 12.71 15.13 11.72
N LEU A 319 13.51 14.09 11.48
CA LEU A 319 14.36 13.48 12.50
C LEU A 319 15.36 14.50 13.05
N SER A 320 16.01 15.28 12.17
CA SER A 320 16.95 16.32 12.60
C SER A 320 16.29 17.39 13.50
N ARG A 321 15.01 17.72 13.24
CA ARG A 321 14.22 18.72 13.98
C ARG A 321 13.62 18.19 15.28
N GLN A 322 13.18 16.94 15.31
CA GLN A 322 12.31 16.40 16.37
C GLN A 322 12.97 15.31 17.23
N ARG A 323 14.21 14.89 16.93
CA ARG A 323 14.91 13.80 17.68
C ARG A 323 15.03 14.00 19.19
N GLN A 324 14.89 15.22 19.70
CA GLN A 324 14.95 15.50 21.13
C GLN A 324 13.61 15.27 21.85
N VAL A 325 12.50 15.18 21.11
CA VAL A 325 11.14 15.12 21.68
C VAL A 325 10.35 13.88 21.25
N LYS A 326 10.75 13.19 20.19
CA LYS A 326 10.09 11.98 19.67
C LYS A 326 11.13 10.92 19.33
N SER A 327 10.74 9.65 19.46
CA SER A 327 11.56 8.54 18.96
C SER A 327 11.62 8.55 17.43
N PRO A 328 12.68 7.99 16.80
CA PRO A 328 12.75 7.87 15.34
C PRO A 328 11.53 7.13 14.78
N THR A 329 11.05 6.08 15.45
CA THR A 329 9.84 5.35 15.06
C THR A 329 8.60 6.22 15.01
N GLN A 330 8.36 7.04 16.05
CA GLN A 330 7.22 7.94 16.07
C GLN A 330 7.29 8.94 14.91
N ILE A 331 8.47 9.51 14.67
CA ILE A 331 8.69 10.46 13.56
C ILE A 331 8.45 9.76 12.21
N LEU A 332 8.96 8.55 12.02
CA LEU A 332 8.80 7.78 10.78
C LEU A 332 7.33 7.49 10.49
N MET A 333 6.58 7.04 11.49
CA MET A 333 5.14 6.77 11.34
C MET A 333 4.35 8.04 11.00
N GLU A 334 4.67 9.17 11.64
CA GLU A 334 4.02 10.47 11.37
C GLU A 334 4.32 10.96 9.95
N VAL A 335 5.59 10.87 9.52
CA VAL A 335 6.04 11.25 8.18
C VAL A 335 5.41 10.35 7.12
N ALA A 336 5.44 9.02 7.31
CA ALA A 336 4.83 8.05 6.39
C ALA A 336 3.32 8.28 6.24
N SER A 337 2.60 8.47 7.34
CA SER A 337 1.16 8.80 7.32
C SER A 337 0.89 10.13 6.62
N SER A 338 1.72 11.14 6.85
CA SER A 338 1.62 12.47 6.23
C SER A 338 1.85 12.41 4.71
N LEU A 339 2.85 11.66 4.26
CA LEU A 339 3.19 11.48 2.84
C LEU A 339 2.16 10.59 2.13
N CYS A 340 1.69 9.51 2.76
CA CYS A 340 0.60 8.68 2.25
C CYS A 340 -0.67 9.53 2.00
N LYS A 341 -1.02 10.42 2.95
CA LYS A 341 -2.12 11.37 2.78
C LYS A 341 -1.87 12.34 1.62
N LEU A 342 -0.65 12.87 1.50
CA LEU A 342 -0.28 13.81 0.45
C LEU A 342 -0.41 13.16 -0.94
N LEU A 343 0.12 11.94 -1.09
CA LEU A 343 0.02 11.15 -2.32
C LEU A 343 -1.43 10.82 -2.66
N PHE A 344 -2.23 10.37 -1.69
CA PHE A 344 -3.65 10.11 -1.87
C PHE A 344 -4.40 11.34 -2.41
N ASP A 345 -4.19 12.52 -1.80
CA ASP A 345 -4.84 13.75 -2.25
C ASP A 345 -4.36 14.20 -3.63
N ALA A 346 -3.07 14.01 -3.91
CA ALA A 346 -2.48 14.34 -5.20
C ALA A 346 -3.11 13.47 -6.30
N ILE A 347 -3.16 12.15 -6.09
CA ILE A 347 -3.83 11.21 -6.98
C ILE A 347 -5.29 11.62 -7.17
N VAL A 348 -6.06 11.86 -6.10
CA VAL A 348 -7.47 12.29 -6.21
C VAL A 348 -7.60 13.56 -7.07
N ALA A 349 -6.67 14.51 -6.96
CA ALA A 349 -6.67 15.76 -7.72
C ALA A 349 -6.13 15.65 -9.16
N SER A 350 -5.40 14.60 -9.51
CA SER A 350 -4.88 14.36 -10.87
C SER A 350 -5.98 14.11 -11.91
N PRO A 351 -5.69 14.13 -13.22
CA PRO A 351 -6.65 13.82 -14.27
C PRO A 351 -7.42 12.51 -14.03
N ARG A 352 -8.68 12.46 -14.47
CA ARG A 352 -9.54 11.25 -14.30
C ARG A 352 -9.09 10.09 -15.19
N THR A 353 -8.46 10.42 -16.30
CA THR A 353 -7.94 9.57 -17.37
C THR A 353 -6.62 10.19 -17.84
N GLY A 354 -5.75 9.40 -18.44
CA GLY A 354 -4.53 9.89 -19.08
C GLY A 354 -3.49 10.53 -18.14
N ALA A 355 -3.55 10.26 -16.83
CA ALA A 355 -2.66 10.92 -15.88
C ALA A 355 -1.20 10.50 -16.09
N THR A 356 -0.32 11.50 -16.18
CA THR A 356 1.13 11.33 -16.27
C THR A 356 1.77 11.41 -14.89
N TYR A 357 3.04 11.02 -14.79
CA TYR A 357 3.81 11.21 -13.56
C TYR A 357 3.93 12.71 -13.21
N ALA A 358 4.17 13.57 -14.20
CA ALA A 358 4.25 15.01 -13.99
C ALA A 358 2.95 15.60 -13.43
N ASP A 359 1.78 15.08 -13.85
CA ASP A 359 0.49 15.51 -13.28
C ASP A 359 0.40 15.21 -11.78
N VAL A 360 0.80 14.01 -11.35
CA VAL A 360 0.78 13.61 -9.94
C VAL A 360 1.81 14.42 -9.15
N VAL A 361 3.02 14.61 -9.68
CA VAL A 361 4.07 15.44 -9.06
C VAL A 361 3.62 16.89 -8.89
N GLY A 362 2.99 17.48 -9.91
CA GLY A 362 2.40 18.81 -9.83
C GLY A 362 1.35 18.91 -8.71
N GLN A 363 0.51 17.87 -8.55
CA GLN A 363 -0.46 17.83 -7.46
C GLN A 363 0.20 17.59 -6.09
N LEU A 364 1.28 16.80 -5.99
CA LEU A 364 2.04 16.65 -4.73
C LEU A 364 2.58 18.01 -4.25
N VAL A 365 3.23 18.76 -5.15
CA VAL A 365 3.77 20.10 -4.84
C VAL A 365 2.66 21.07 -4.45
N ARG A 366 1.56 21.09 -5.22
CA ARG A 366 0.39 21.92 -4.94
C ARG A 366 -0.25 21.59 -3.59
N LYS A 367 -0.51 20.31 -3.31
CA LYS A 367 -1.16 19.87 -2.07
C LYS A 367 -0.26 20.11 -0.85
N SER A 368 1.05 19.96 -1.01
CA SER A 368 2.03 20.28 0.03
C SER A 368 1.99 21.77 0.39
N ALA A 369 1.90 22.65 -0.62
CA ALA A 369 1.72 24.10 -0.39
C ALA A 369 0.35 24.43 0.26
N GLU A 370 -0.74 23.79 -0.19
CA GLU A 370 -2.09 24.00 0.38
C GLU A 370 -2.19 23.57 1.86
N ARG A 371 -1.34 22.62 2.29
CA ARG A 371 -1.22 22.15 3.67
C ARG A 371 -0.29 22.99 4.55
N ASP A 372 0.38 23.99 3.97
CA ASP A 372 1.45 24.77 4.62
C ASP A 372 2.60 23.89 5.12
N ASP A 373 2.90 22.81 4.39
CA ASP A 373 4.06 21.97 4.69
C ASP A 373 5.37 22.76 4.46
N PRO A 374 6.46 22.43 5.19
CA PRO A 374 7.77 23.07 5.02
C PRO A 374 8.21 23.13 3.55
N PRO A 375 8.77 24.26 3.04
CA PRO A 375 9.20 24.38 1.65
C PRO A 375 10.14 23.28 1.17
N ILE A 376 11.00 22.78 2.07
CA ILE A 376 11.91 21.67 1.78
C ILE A 376 11.19 20.41 1.28
N TYR A 377 9.95 20.14 1.68
CA TYR A 377 9.21 18.97 1.18
C TYR A 377 8.99 19.06 -0.32
N ARG A 378 8.63 20.26 -0.82
CA ARG A 378 8.45 20.52 -2.25
C ARG A 378 9.78 20.43 -3.00
N THR A 379 10.87 20.88 -2.39
CA THR A 379 12.22 20.71 -2.93
C THR A 379 12.57 19.22 -3.06
N CYS A 380 12.34 18.40 -2.03
CA CYS A 380 12.57 16.95 -2.09
C CYS A 380 11.74 16.32 -3.22
N ILE A 381 10.46 16.67 -3.32
CA ILE A 381 9.58 16.17 -4.39
C ILE A 381 10.15 16.49 -5.77
N LEU A 382 10.43 17.77 -6.06
CA LEU A 382 10.91 18.17 -7.38
C LEU A 382 12.28 17.56 -7.70
N ASN A 383 13.20 17.55 -6.73
CA ASN A 383 14.56 17.03 -6.93
C ASN A 383 14.54 15.53 -7.22
N ARG A 384 13.81 14.74 -6.44
CA ARG A 384 13.77 13.27 -6.60
C ARG A 384 13.11 12.81 -7.90
N PHE A 385 12.15 13.58 -8.40
CA PHE A 385 11.55 13.32 -9.71
C PHE A 385 12.35 13.92 -10.87
N ALA A 386 13.12 15.00 -10.66
CA ALA A 386 14.01 15.56 -11.67
C ALA A 386 15.20 14.63 -11.97
N VAL A 387 15.87 14.09 -10.95
CA VAL A 387 16.99 13.14 -11.15
C VAL A 387 16.56 11.82 -11.80
N ARG A 388 15.25 11.54 -11.77
CA ARG A 388 14.60 10.38 -12.41
C ARG A 388 14.02 10.67 -13.79
N GLU A 389 14.29 11.87 -14.33
CA GLU A 389 13.85 12.34 -15.64
C GLU A 389 12.32 12.42 -15.79
N VAL A 390 11.61 12.55 -14.67
CA VAL A 390 10.13 12.62 -14.66
C VAL A 390 9.65 14.05 -14.91
N VAL A 391 10.30 15.03 -14.30
CA VAL A 391 9.95 16.45 -14.43
C VAL A 391 11.17 17.29 -14.81
N GLU A 392 10.93 18.44 -15.43
CA GLU A 392 11.98 19.43 -15.66
C GLU A 392 12.66 19.81 -14.34
N PRO A 393 14.01 19.88 -14.29
CA PRO A 393 14.71 20.17 -13.06
C PRO A 393 14.44 21.63 -12.66
N PRO A 394 14.17 21.91 -11.36
CA PRO A 394 13.85 23.27 -10.89
C PRO A 394 15.04 24.23 -10.99
N VAL A 395 16.26 23.69 -11.11
CA VAL A 395 17.54 24.37 -11.31
C VAL A 395 18.40 23.61 -12.31
N SER A 396 19.59 24.12 -12.64
CA SER A 396 20.52 23.35 -13.48
C SER A 396 20.85 21.99 -12.84
N LEU A 397 20.98 20.94 -13.65
CA LEU A 397 21.28 19.60 -13.15
C LEU A 397 22.65 19.56 -12.43
N ASP A 398 23.61 20.36 -12.87
CA ASP A 398 24.91 20.51 -12.21
C ASP A 398 24.78 21.06 -10.78
N GLU A 399 23.90 22.04 -10.57
CA GLU A 399 23.60 22.60 -9.26
C GLU A 399 22.86 21.58 -8.38
N LEU A 400 21.90 20.85 -8.95
CA LEU A 400 21.19 19.77 -8.28
C LEU A 400 22.13 18.65 -7.80
N MET A 401 23.08 18.27 -8.65
CA MET A 401 24.06 17.22 -8.38
C MET A 401 25.25 17.70 -7.54
N SER A 402 25.41 19.01 -7.32
CA SER A 402 26.54 19.58 -6.58
C SER A 402 26.51 19.25 -5.07
N GLY A 403 25.36 18.86 -4.54
CA GLY A 403 25.15 18.64 -3.10
C GLY A 403 25.15 19.91 -2.24
N ASN A 404 25.28 21.10 -2.86
CA ASN A 404 25.39 22.38 -2.16
C ASN A 404 24.09 23.20 -2.17
N MET A 405 22.96 22.59 -2.56
CA MET A 405 21.67 23.28 -2.57
C MET A 405 21.15 23.51 -1.15
N ASP A 406 20.78 24.75 -0.84
CA ASP A 406 19.92 25.05 0.31
C ASP A 406 18.52 24.48 0.04
N MET A 407 18.25 23.29 0.52
CA MET A 407 17.00 22.57 0.30
C MET A 407 15.76 23.33 0.80
N ALA A 408 15.92 24.33 1.68
CA ALA A 408 14.84 25.17 2.18
C ALA A 408 14.63 26.46 1.36
N ASN A 409 15.47 26.74 0.37
CA ASN A 409 15.42 27.99 -0.39
C ASN A 409 14.15 28.09 -1.26
N PRO A 410 13.29 29.11 -1.05
CA PRO A 410 12.03 29.27 -1.79
C PRO A 410 12.22 29.59 -3.28
N HIS A 411 13.43 29.94 -3.72
CA HIS A 411 13.74 30.09 -5.14
C HIS A 411 13.59 28.79 -5.92
N TYR A 412 13.82 27.63 -5.29
CA TYR A 412 13.70 26.31 -5.92
C TYR A 412 12.26 25.81 -6.07
N THR A 413 11.32 26.35 -5.29
CA THR A 413 9.92 25.90 -5.30
C THR A 413 8.96 26.96 -5.81
N GLY A 414 9.40 28.19 -6.07
CA GLY A 414 8.48 29.30 -6.38
C GLY A 414 9.14 30.60 -6.87
N GLY A 415 10.38 30.56 -7.35
CA GLY A 415 11.07 31.75 -7.86
C GLY A 415 11.29 32.85 -6.82
N GLY A 416 11.31 32.49 -5.52
CA GLY A 416 11.56 33.39 -4.39
C GLY A 416 10.34 33.64 -3.52
N ASP A 417 9.14 33.23 -3.98
CA ASP A 417 7.92 33.23 -3.18
C ASP A 417 7.56 31.80 -2.77
N ALA A 418 7.67 31.50 -1.47
CA ALA A 418 7.37 30.18 -0.91
C ALA A 418 5.90 29.75 -1.13
N LYS A 419 5.01 30.69 -1.44
CA LYS A 419 3.58 30.45 -1.72
C LYS A 419 3.27 30.27 -3.20
N ARG A 420 4.19 30.62 -4.10
CA ARG A 420 4.01 30.38 -5.54
C ARG A 420 4.21 28.90 -5.81
N ILE A 421 3.24 28.30 -6.50
CA ILE A 421 3.31 26.91 -6.94
C ILE A 421 3.99 26.90 -8.32
N PRO A 422 5.09 26.15 -8.51
CA PRO A 422 5.76 26.09 -9.78
C PRO A 422 4.91 25.27 -10.76
N GLU A 423 4.96 25.64 -12.03
CA GLU A 423 4.38 24.80 -13.09
C GLU A 423 5.29 23.58 -13.24
N VAL A 424 4.73 22.38 -13.08
CA VAL A 424 5.47 21.12 -13.22
C VAL A 424 5.22 20.58 -14.62
N ARG A 425 6.31 20.40 -15.38
CA ARG A 425 6.27 19.88 -16.75
C ARG A 425 7.06 18.58 -16.86
N PRO A 426 6.66 17.64 -17.76
CA PRO A 426 7.45 16.46 -18.04
C PRO A 426 8.86 16.81 -18.52
N ALA A 427 9.88 16.04 -18.12
CA ALA A 427 11.25 16.30 -18.56
C ALA A 427 11.44 16.08 -20.08
N ASP A 428 10.68 15.14 -20.67
CA ASP A 428 10.60 14.91 -22.10
C ASP A 428 9.17 14.57 -22.55
N GLU A 429 8.49 15.55 -23.18
CA GLU A 429 7.14 15.37 -23.75
C GLU A 429 7.08 14.39 -24.93
N LYS A 430 8.24 14.01 -25.49
CA LYS A 430 8.37 13.07 -26.61
C LYS A 430 8.73 11.65 -26.16
N SER A 431 8.91 11.42 -24.87
CA SER A 431 9.31 10.13 -24.33
C SER A 431 8.33 9.02 -24.71
N ALA A 432 8.88 7.82 -24.95
CA ALA A 432 8.09 6.61 -25.14
C ALA A 432 7.17 6.32 -23.94
N SER A 433 7.56 6.73 -22.72
CA SER A 433 6.73 6.61 -21.52
C SER A 433 5.40 7.36 -21.60
N LEU A 434 5.27 8.33 -22.52
CA LEU A 434 4.06 9.12 -22.73
C LEU A 434 3.30 8.74 -24.02
N ARG A 435 3.98 8.13 -24.99
CA ARG A 435 3.47 7.99 -26.37
C ARG A 435 3.37 6.56 -26.87
N ALA A 436 4.11 5.63 -26.27
CA ALA A 436 4.06 4.22 -26.67
C ALA A 436 2.76 3.58 -26.21
N VAL A 437 2.45 2.41 -26.77
CA VAL A 437 1.41 1.53 -26.21
C VAL A 437 1.96 0.96 -24.90
N GLN A 438 1.19 0.95 -23.82
CA GLN A 438 1.60 0.29 -22.59
C GLN A 438 1.85 -1.21 -22.83
N ASP A 439 3.03 -1.71 -22.46
CA ASP A 439 3.24 -3.14 -22.32
C ASP A 439 2.73 -3.58 -20.95
N ARG A 440 1.88 -4.61 -20.95
CA ARG A 440 1.33 -5.19 -19.72
C ARG A 440 1.77 -6.63 -19.55
N SER A 441 2.58 -7.20 -20.43
CA SER A 441 2.85 -8.64 -20.55
C SER A 441 3.26 -9.31 -19.23
N GLY A 442 3.91 -8.59 -18.31
CA GLY A 442 4.22 -9.06 -16.96
C GLY A 442 3.10 -8.94 -15.93
N CYS A 443 2.10 -8.07 -16.13
CA CYS A 443 1.01 -7.75 -15.19
C CYS A 443 0.26 -8.99 -14.69
N CYS A 444 0.01 -9.02 -13.39
CA CYS A 444 -0.56 -10.13 -12.63
C CYS A 444 -2.02 -10.50 -12.99
N GLY A 445 -2.66 -9.76 -13.90
CA GLY A 445 -4.03 -10.05 -14.36
C GLY A 445 -4.98 -8.88 -14.19
N THR A 446 -4.69 -7.98 -13.24
CA THR A 446 -5.51 -6.79 -12.95
C THR A 446 -5.74 -5.91 -14.16
N MET A 447 -4.70 -5.67 -14.95
CA MET A 447 -4.77 -4.84 -16.14
C MET A 447 -4.80 -5.64 -17.45
N GLN A 448 -4.88 -6.97 -17.38
CA GLN A 448 -4.81 -7.88 -18.54
C GLN A 448 -6.15 -8.16 -19.19
N MET A 449 -7.24 -7.96 -18.45
CA MET A 449 -8.56 -8.37 -18.92
C MET A 449 -8.94 -7.65 -20.24
N PRO A 450 -9.55 -8.34 -21.21
CA PRO A 450 -9.81 -7.81 -22.55
C PRO A 450 -10.56 -6.48 -22.56
N GLU A 451 -11.50 -6.28 -21.63
CA GLU A 451 -12.26 -5.05 -21.48
C GLU A 451 -11.36 -3.81 -21.31
N PHE A 452 -10.20 -3.93 -20.68
CA PHE A 452 -9.29 -2.80 -20.46
C PHE A 452 -8.47 -2.42 -21.69
N ARG A 453 -8.50 -3.25 -22.73
CA ARG A 453 -7.85 -2.99 -24.02
C ARG A 453 -8.79 -2.35 -25.04
N VAL A 454 -10.10 -2.42 -24.81
CA VAL A 454 -11.11 -2.00 -25.78
C VAL A 454 -12.07 -0.93 -25.25
N VAL A 455 -12.33 -0.88 -23.94
CA VAL A 455 -13.20 0.13 -23.33
C VAL A 455 -12.42 1.44 -23.14
N PRO A 456 -12.90 2.57 -23.69
CA PRO A 456 -12.24 3.87 -23.53
C PRO A 456 -12.08 4.29 -22.07
N ALA A 457 -10.97 4.97 -21.75
CA ALA A 457 -10.67 5.40 -20.38
C ALA A 457 -11.80 6.27 -19.79
N ASP A 458 -12.47 7.09 -20.59
CA ASP A 458 -13.59 7.93 -20.12
C ASP A 458 -14.80 7.10 -19.69
N ARG A 459 -15.11 6.01 -20.40
CA ARG A 459 -16.15 5.07 -19.97
C ARG A 459 -15.71 4.34 -18.71
N LEU A 460 -14.46 3.86 -18.65
CA LEU A 460 -13.91 3.24 -17.44
C LEU A 460 -13.98 4.19 -16.25
N ALA A 461 -13.73 5.50 -16.45
CA ALA A 461 -13.79 6.55 -15.44
C ALA A 461 -15.20 6.83 -14.90
N THR A 462 -16.24 6.34 -15.56
CA THR A 462 -17.61 6.35 -15.04
C THR A 462 -17.85 5.10 -14.19
N ARG A 463 -18.05 5.30 -12.88
CA ARG A 463 -18.33 4.20 -11.94
C ARG A 463 -19.62 3.47 -12.32
N GLY A 464 -19.67 2.20 -11.93
CA GLY A 464 -20.77 1.27 -12.22
C GLY A 464 -20.26 0.00 -12.90
N PRO A 465 -21.14 -0.97 -13.15
CA PRO A 465 -20.77 -2.17 -13.87
C PRO A 465 -20.33 -1.85 -15.31
N LEU A 466 -19.38 -2.64 -15.81
CA LEU A 466 -19.12 -2.75 -17.24
C LEU A 466 -20.08 -3.77 -17.83
N THR A 467 -20.70 -3.44 -18.97
CA THR A 467 -21.65 -4.28 -19.68
C THR A 467 -21.01 -4.91 -20.92
N ASP A 468 -21.58 -6.00 -21.43
CA ASP A 468 -21.12 -6.60 -22.69
C ASP A 468 -21.22 -5.61 -23.86
N GLU A 469 -22.21 -4.70 -23.85
CA GLU A 469 -22.32 -3.63 -24.86
C GLU A 469 -21.17 -2.63 -24.76
N ASP A 470 -20.68 -2.32 -23.55
CA ASP A 470 -19.49 -1.46 -23.39
C ASP A 470 -18.24 -2.12 -24.01
N ILE A 471 -18.09 -3.43 -23.82
CA ILE A 471 -16.93 -4.20 -24.31
C ILE A 471 -16.98 -4.35 -25.83
N LEU A 472 -18.16 -4.63 -26.38
CA LEU A 472 -18.38 -4.88 -27.81
C LEU A 472 -18.76 -3.61 -28.59
N ALA A 473 -18.65 -2.42 -27.99
CA ALA A 473 -19.17 -1.18 -28.55
C ALA A 473 -18.67 -0.89 -29.98
N ALA A 474 -17.38 -1.09 -30.23
CA ALA A 474 -16.76 -0.87 -31.54
C ALA A 474 -17.30 -1.85 -32.61
N GLU A 475 -17.33 -3.15 -32.29
CA GLU A 475 -17.85 -4.19 -33.18
C GLU A 475 -19.35 -3.97 -33.48
N LEU A 476 -20.13 -3.62 -32.45
CA LEU A 476 -21.56 -3.31 -32.60
C LEU A 476 -21.78 -2.06 -33.46
N ALA A 477 -20.92 -1.05 -33.37
CA ALA A 477 -21.01 0.15 -34.22
C ALA A 477 -20.72 -0.17 -35.69
N GLU A 478 -19.70 -0.99 -35.97
CA GLU A 478 -19.36 -1.44 -37.33
C GLU A 478 -20.50 -2.27 -37.96
N LEU A 479 -21.12 -3.16 -37.17
CA LEU A 479 -22.30 -3.92 -37.61
C LEU A 479 -23.49 -3.00 -37.92
N ARG A 480 -23.78 -2.02 -37.05
CA ARG A 480 -24.86 -1.04 -37.25
C ARG A 480 -24.63 -0.21 -38.52
N GLU A 481 -23.40 0.23 -38.78
CA GLU A 481 -23.05 0.96 -40.00
C GLU A 481 -23.22 0.08 -41.26
N SER A 482 -22.73 -1.16 -41.19
CA SER A 482 -22.81 -2.12 -42.29
C SER A 482 -24.25 -2.46 -42.67
N PHE A 483 -25.11 -2.69 -41.67
CA PHE A 483 -26.53 -2.98 -41.90
C PHE A 483 -27.30 -1.73 -42.38
N GLY A 484 -26.98 -0.55 -41.86
CA GLY A 484 -27.57 0.70 -42.34
C GLY A 484 -27.28 1.00 -43.82
N LYS A 485 -26.09 0.64 -44.31
CA LYS A 485 -25.74 0.75 -45.74
C LYS A 485 -26.49 -0.25 -46.64
N LEU A 486 -26.86 -1.42 -46.12
CA LEU A 486 -27.66 -2.40 -46.85
C LEU A 486 -29.12 -1.95 -47.00
N ASP A 487 -29.66 -1.30 -45.97
CA ASP A 487 -31.04 -0.78 -45.98
C ASP A 487 -31.21 0.46 -46.87
N GLN A 488 -30.15 1.24 -47.12
CA GLN A 488 -30.18 2.38 -48.05
C GLN A 488 -30.05 1.98 -49.53
N ASN A 489 -29.62 0.73 -49.80
CA ASN A 489 -29.44 0.19 -51.16
C ASN A 489 -30.61 -0.72 -51.61
N ARG A 490 -31.70 -0.78 -50.82
CA ARG A 490 -32.98 -1.39 -51.17
C ARG A 490 -34.02 -0.31 -51.37
#